data_AF-D3FS61-F1
#
_entry.id   AF-D3FS61-F1
#
_cell.length_a   1.000
_cell.length_b   1.000
_cell.length_c   1.000
_cell.angle_alpha   90.00
_cell.angle_beta   90.00
_cell.angle_gamma   90.00
#
_symmetry.space_group_name_H-M   'P 1'
#
loop_
_entity.id
_entity.type
_entity.pdbx_description
1 polymer ?
#
loop_
_entity_poly.entity_id
_entity_poly.type
_entity_poly.pdbx_seq_one_letter_code
_entity_poly.pdbx_strand_id
1 'polypeptide(L)'
;MNKKHMMIRFISVISLGLLVGGTAFLLLIGPLDQHQGIRSVVIDLYQMDPKVQRDTLSGTLQIQPDEFATNTLHYINQYMYLPIGALILSAALTVVSLFILNKNSKMSGSLFMFAAAASCFTVIPPIMQVISGSLLLKGENGGRRELKAESR
;
A
#
# COMPACT_ATOMS: atom_id res chain seq x y z
N MET A 1 -21.02 -20.77 10.43
CA MET A 1 -20.37 -19.52 9.99
C MET A 1 -20.80 -19.24 8.54
N ASN A 2 -21.30 -18.04 8.24
CA ASN A 2 -21.82 -17.71 6.90
C ASN A 2 -20.66 -17.76 5.86
N LYS A 3 -20.86 -18.44 4.71
CA LYS A 3 -19.84 -18.62 3.65
C LYS A 3 -19.22 -17.28 3.23
N LYS A 4 -20.02 -16.20 3.22
CA LYS A 4 -19.57 -14.84 2.93
C LYS A 4 -18.52 -14.32 3.92
N HIS A 5 -18.74 -14.52 5.22
CA HIS A 5 -17.79 -14.11 6.25
C HIS A 5 -16.49 -14.93 6.17
N MET A 6 -16.58 -16.22 5.82
CA MET A 6 -15.41 -17.07 5.63
C MET A 6 -14.55 -16.59 4.44
N MET A 7 -15.18 -16.26 3.32
CA MET A 7 -14.49 -15.71 2.14
C MET A 7 -13.80 -14.38 2.45
N ILE A 8 -14.49 -13.45 3.13
CA ILE A 8 -13.94 -12.14 3.50
C ILE A 8 -12.74 -12.29 4.44
N ARG A 9 -12.83 -13.19 5.42
CA ARG A 9 -11.70 -13.52 6.31
C ARG A 9 -10.51 -14.04 5.52
N PHE A 10 -10.73 -14.95 4.58
CA PHE A 10 -9.65 -15.52 3.77
C PHE A 10 -8.93 -14.47 2.93
N ILE A 11 -9.69 -13.63 2.21
CA ILE A 11 -9.16 -12.50 1.42
C ILE A 11 -8.37 -11.53 2.32
N SER A 12 -8.93 -11.20 3.49
CA SER A 12 -8.30 -10.28 4.43
C SER A 12 -7.02 -10.84 5.04
N VAL A 13 -6.94 -12.15 5.31
CA VAL A 13 -5.73 -12.81 5.82
C VAL A 13 -4.63 -12.82 4.76
N ILE A 14 -4.98 -13.10 3.49
CA ILE A 14 -4.00 -13.02 2.39
C ILE A 14 -3.50 -11.57 2.23
N SER A 15 -4.41 -10.60 2.24
CA SER A 15 -4.06 -9.18 2.18
C SER A 15 -3.15 -8.77 3.35
N LEU A 16 -3.45 -9.23 4.56
CA LEU A 16 -2.60 -9.00 5.73
C LEU A 16 -1.21 -9.63 5.56
N GLY A 17 -1.13 -10.86 5.04
CA GLY A 17 0.14 -11.52 4.73
C GLY A 17 0.98 -10.72 3.73
N LEU A 18 0.35 -10.16 2.69
CA LEU A 18 1.03 -9.29 1.72
C LEU A 18 1.50 -7.98 2.36
N LEU A 19 0.68 -7.35 3.21
CA LEU A 19 1.06 -6.12 3.92
C LEU A 19 2.23 -6.36 4.88
N VAL A 20 2.15 -7.42 5.69
CA VAL A 20 3.22 -7.78 6.64
C VAL A 20 4.48 -8.17 5.89
N GLY A 21 4.37 -9.00 4.84
CA GLY A 21 5.51 -9.39 4.01
C GLY A 21 6.16 -8.21 3.29
N GLY A 22 5.36 -7.31 2.72
CA GLY A 22 5.85 -6.09 2.07
C GLY A 22 6.51 -5.13 3.07
N THR A 23 5.93 -4.96 4.25
CA THR A 23 6.51 -4.14 5.32
C THR A 23 7.83 -4.74 5.80
N ALA A 24 7.88 -6.05 6.06
CA ALA A 24 9.10 -6.73 6.47
C ALA A 24 10.18 -6.64 5.39
N PHE A 25 9.82 -6.80 4.12
CA PHE A 25 10.75 -6.63 2.99
C PHE A 25 11.35 -5.21 2.96
N LEU A 26 10.52 -4.17 3.09
CA LEU A 26 10.98 -2.78 3.13
C LEU A 26 11.83 -2.46 4.36
N LEU A 27 11.62 -3.14 5.49
CA LEU A 27 12.46 -3.00 6.68
C LEU A 27 13.80 -3.77 6.54
N LEU A 28 13.80 -4.90 5.83
CA LEU A 28 14.97 -5.76 5.68
C LEU A 28 15.90 -5.37 4.54
N ILE A 29 15.44 -4.60 3.55
CA ILE A 29 16.27 -4.13 2.43
C ILE A 29 17.41 -3.19 2.88
N GLY A 30 17.42 -2.76 4.14
CA GLY A 30 18.48 -1.94 4.69
C GLY A 30 18.60 -0.57 4.01
N PRO A 31 19.70 0.16 4.25
CA PRO A 31 19.92 1.47 3.66
C PRO A 31 20.11 1.33 2.13
N LEU A 32 19.24 1.95 1.34
CA LEU A 32 19.31 1.87 -0.13
C LEU A 32 20.63 2.39 -0.70
N ASP A 33 21.29 3.31 0.02
CA ASP A 33 22.59 3.88 -0.31
C ASP A 33 23.72 2.84 -0.29
N GLN A 34 23.55 1.71 0.40
CA GLN A 34 24.53 0.60 0.42
C GLN A 34 24.31 -0.42 -0.69
N HIS A 35 23.18 -0.35 -1.40
CA HIS A 35 22.86 -1.27 -2.50
C HIS A 35 23.46 -0.78 -3.82
N GLN A 36 24.62 -1.34 -4.18
CA GLN A 36 25.33 -1.01 -5.43
C GLN A 36 24.45 -1.16 -6.68
N GLY A 37 23.60 -2.19 -6.74
CA GLY A 37 22.70 -2.40 -7.88
C GLY A 37 21.68 -1.26 -8.06
N ILE A 38 21.10 -0.76 -6.97
CA ILE A 38 20.15 0.35 -7.02
C ILE A 38 20.89 1.64 -7.40
N ARG A 39 22.09 1.84 -6.85
CA ARG A 39 22.96 2.97 -7.19
C ARG A 39 23.29 3.00 -8.68
N SER A 40 23.66 1.86 -9.28
CA SER A 40 23.91 1.76 -10.72
C SER A 40 22.68 2.13 -11.56
N VAL A 41 21.50 1.65 -11.19
CA VAL A 41 20.25 2.00 -11.91
C VAL A 41 19.96 3.50 -11.85
N VAL A 42 20.18 4.15 -10.71
CA VAL A 42 19.98 5.60 -10.58
C VAL A 42 21.00 6.38 -11.40
N ILE A 43 22.26 5.92 -11.46
CA ILE A 43 23.30 6.50 -12.32
C ILE A 43 22.92 6.37 -13.79
N ASP A 44 22.47 5.19 -14.21
CA ASP A 44 22.06 4.94 -15.60
C ASP A 44 20.88 5.84 -15.99
N LEU A 45 19.88 5.97 -15.12
CA LEU A 45 18.75 6.88 -15.35
C LEU A 45 19.19 8.35 -15.47
N TYR A 46 20.12 8.78 -14.63
CA TYR A 46 20.69 10.13 -14.69
C TYR A 46 21.42 10.37 -16.02
N GLN A 47 22.22 9.39 -16.48
CA GLN A 47 22.96 9.50 -17.74
C GLN A 47 22.06 9.43 -18.98
N MET A 48 20.92 8.73 -18.90
CA MET A 48 19.95 8.64 -19.98
C MET A 48 19.01 9.86 -20.06
N ASP A 49 19.00 10.75 -19.07
CA ASP A 49 18.12 11.93 -19.08
C ASP A 49 18.60 12.97 -20.10
N PRO A 50 17.81 13.30 -21.15
CA PRO A 50 18.18 14.26 -22.18
C PRO A 50 18.37 15.69 -21.63
N LYS A 51 17.72 16.02 -20.51
CA LYS A 51 17.93 17.32 -19.84
C LYS A 51 19.29 17.37 -19.15
N VAL A 52 19.66 16.30 -18.46
CA VAL A 52 21.00 16.18 -17.82
C VAL A 52 22.09 16.28 -18.88
N GLN A 53 21.94 15.58 -20.00
CA GLN A 53 22.90 15.66 -21.12
C GLN A 53 23.00 17.08 -21.69
N ARG A 54 21.87 17.76 -21.91
CA ARG A 54 21.83 19.13 -22.39
C ARG A 54 22.52 20.10 -21.42
N ASP A 55 22.22 19.99 -20.13
CA ASP A 55 22.71 20.90 -19.10
C ASP A 55 24.19 20.65 -18.76
N THR A 56 24.67 19.41 -18.98
CA THR A 56 26.10 19.04 -18.89
C THR A 56 26.87 19.63 -20.08
N LEU A 57 26.32 19.53 -21.30
CA LEU A 57 26.93 20.09 -22.52
C LEU A 57 26.98 21.62 -22.49
N SER A 58 26.01 22.30 -21.86
CA SER A 58 26.04 23.75 -21.65
C SER A 58 26.89 24.20 -20.47
N GLY A 59 27.53 23.28 -19.74
CA GLY A 59 28.40 23.59 -18.59
C GLY A 59 27.65 24.12 -17.37
N THR A 60 26.31 24.05 -17.36
CA THR A 60 25.45 24.56 -16.29
C THR A 60 25.23 23.54 -15.17
N LEU A 61 25.47 22.26 -15.43
CA LEU A 61 25.33 21.18 -14.45
C LEU A 61 26.71 20.77 -13.91
N GLN A 62 26.90 20.91 -12.60
CA GLN A 62 28.18 20.59 -11.92
C GLN A 62 28.13 19.33 -11.06
N ILE A 63 26.94 18.72 -10.92
CA ILE A 63 26.76 17.55 -10.05
C ILE A 63 27.23 16.30 -10.79
N GLN A 64 28.10 15.51 -10.16
CA GLN A 64 28.52 14.23 -10.74
C GLN A 64 27.43 13.16 -10.59
N PRO A 65 27.32 12.18 -11.52
CA PRO A 65 26.32 11.11 -11.44
C PRO A 65 26.35 10.33 -10.13
N ASP A 66 27.55 10.07 -9.59
CA ASP A 66 27.75 9.41 -8.30
C ASP A 66 27.19 10.19 -7.12
N GLU A 67 27.36 11.51 -7.15
CA GLU A 67 26.88 12.44 -6.12
C GLU A 67 25.35 12.56 -6.21
N PHE A 68 24.81 12.66 -7.43
CA PHE A 68 23.37 12.62 -7.67
C PHE A 68 22.75 11.35 -7.12
N ALA A 69 23.29 10.17 -7.48
CA ALA A 69 22.76 8.89 -7.02
C ALA A 69 22.81 8.75 -5.50
N THR A 70 23.90 9.20 -4.86
CA THR A 70 24.03 9.17 -3.39
C THR A 70 22.99 10.07 -2.73
N ASN A 71 22.81 11.31 -3.22
CA ASN A 71 21.83 12.25 -2.69
C ASN A 71 20.39 11.76 -2.88
N THR A 72 20.07 11.20 -4.06
CA THR A 72 18.74 10.65 -4.35
C THR A 72 18.42 9.46 -3.45
N LEU A 73 19.36 8.51 -3.29
CA LEU A 73 19.15 7.35 -2.44
C LEU A 73 19.05 7.72 -0.96
N HIS A 74 19.88 8.66 -0.49
CA HIS A 74 19.78 9.18 0.86
C HIS A 74 18.41 9.83 1.13
N TYR A 75 17.93 10.64 0.18
CA TYR A 75 16.61 11.24 0.27
C TYR A 75 15.51 10.16 0.30
N ILE A 76 15.52 9.20 -0.62
CA ILE A 76 14.53 8.11 -0.64
C ILE A 76 14.53 7.35 0.69
N ASN A 77 15.71 7.01 1.21
CA ASN A 77 15.87 6.33 2.49
C ASN A 77 15.28 7.16 3.64
N GLN A 78 15.52 8.47 3.64
CA GLN A 78 14.94 9.37 4.64
C GLN A 78 13.42 9.41 4.56
N TYR A 79 12.78 9.31 3.40
CA TYR A 79 11.31 9.36 3.29
C TYR A 79 10.62 7.99 3.35
N MET A 80 11.35 6.88 3.41
CA MET A 80 10.78 5.53 3.46
C MET A 80 9.94 5.24 4.72
N TYR A 81 10.12 6.00 5.80
CA TYR A 81 9.28 5.84 7.00
C TYR A 81 7.80 6.16 6.72
N LEU A 82 7.48 7.03 5.74
CA LEU A 82 6.11 7.38 5.39
C LEU A 82 5.33 6.18 4.82
N PRO A 83 5.78 5.53 3.72
CA PRO A 83 5.10 4.36 3.21
C PRO A 83 5.12 3.19 4.21
N ILE A 84 6.21 2.99 4.97
CA ILE A 84 6.26 1.95 6.00
C ILE A 84 5.21 2.19 7.08
N GLY A 85 5.11 3.41 7.61
CA GLY A 85 4.11 3.77 8.62
C GLY A 85 2.68 3.59 8.11
N ALA A 86 2.43 3.93 6.84
CA ALA A 86 1.13 3.74 6.21
C ALA A 86 0.78 2.26 6.02
N LEU A 87 1.75 1.39 5.69
CA LEU A 87 1.54 -0.07 5.65
C LEU A 87 1.22 -0.64 7.03
N ILE A 88 1.96 -0.22 8.06
CA ILE A 88 1.73 -0.65 9.45
C ILE A 88 0.32 -0.24 9.90
N LEU A 89 -0.09 0.99 9.61
CA LEU A 89 -1.43 1.48 9.90
C LEU A 89 -2.50 0.68 9.17
N SER A 90 -2.32 0.40 7.87
CA SER A 90 -3.25 -0.43 7.09
C SER A 90 -3.36 -1.85 7.64
N ALA A 91 -2.24 -2.46 8.05
CA ALA A 91 -2.22 -3.78 8.67
C ALA A 91 -2.96 -3.77 10.02
N ALA A 92 -2.73 -2.78 10.87
CA ALA A 92 -3.42 -2.62 12.15
C ALA A 92 -4.94 -2.46 11.95
N LEU A 93 -5.35 -1.59 11.02
CA LEU A 93 -6.76 -1.43 10.66
C LEU A 93 -7.39 -2.73 10.14
N THR A 94 -6.64 -3.51 9.35
CA THR A 94 -7.09 -4.81 8.85
C THR A 94 -7.32 -5.83 9.98
N VAL A 95 -6.41 -5.89 10.96
CA VAL A 95 -6.54 -6.76 12.14
C VAL A 95 -7.76 -6.36 12.98
N VAL A 96 -7.92 -5.06 13.26
CA VAL A 96 -9.07 -4.54 14.01
C VAL A 96 -10.37 -4.81 13.27
N SER A 97 -10.39 -4.65 11.94
CA SER A 97 -11.55 -4.96 11.09
C SER A 97 -11.95 -6.42 11.21
N LEU A 98 -10.98 -7.34 11.19
CA LEU A 98 -11.22 -8.78 11.33
C LEU A 98 -11.79 -9.15 12.70
N PHE A 99 -11.34 -8.50 13.77
CA PHE A 99 -11.84 -8.74 15.12
C PHE A 99 -13.29 -8.25 15.26
N ILE A 100 -13.59 -7.05 14.75
CA ILE A 100 -14.92 -6.43 14.84
C ILE A 100 -15.92 -7.07 13.86
N LEU A 101 -15.45 -7.78 12.83
CA LEU A 101 -16.28 -8.42 11.78
C LEU A 101 -17.45 -9.24 12.33
N ASN A 102 -17.25 -9.92 13.46
CA ASN A 102 -18.29 -10.75 14.08
C ASN A 102 -19.32 -9.94 14.88
N LYS A 103 -18.97 -8.73 15.30
CA LYS A 103 -19.80 -7.86 16.15
C LYS A 103 -20.52 -6.78 15.34
N ASN A 104 -19.84 -6.18 14.36
CA ASN A 104 -20.40 -5.13 13.52
C ASN A 104 -19.76 -5.15 12.12
N SER A 105 -20.48 -5.76 11.17
CA SER A 105 -20.05 -5.87 9.76
C SER A 105 -19.88 -4.52 9.07
N LYS A 106 -20.70 -3.51 9.39
CA LYS A 106 -20.59 -2.17 8.76
C LYS A 106 -19.35 -1.43 9.20
N MET A 107 -19.08 -1.43 10.52
CA MET A 107 -17.88 -0.80 11.07
C MET A 107 -16.61 -1.46 10.52
N SER A 108 -16.60 -2.80 10.47
CA SER A 108 -15.52 -3.57 9.83
C SER A 108 -15.35 -3.19 8.35
N GLY A 109 -16.45 -3.06 7.60
CA GLY A 109 -16.42 -2.63 6.20
C GLY A 109 -15.83 -1.25 5.97
N SER A 110 -16.16 -0.27 6.82
CA SER A 110 -15.55 1.07 6.77
C SER A 110 -14.07 1.06 7.11
N LEU A 111 -13.66 0.28 8.11
CA LEU A 111 -12.26 0.15 8.50
C LEU A 111 -11.41 -0.50 7.38
N PHE A 112 -11.95 -1.46 6.64
CA PHE A 112 -11.30 -1.99 5.44
C PHE A 112 -11.11 -0.94 4.35
N MET A 113 -12.07 -0.03 4.16
CA MET A 113 -11.91 1.08 3.20
C MET A 113 -10.81 2.06 3.63
N PHE A 114 -10.72 2.36 4.93
CA PHE A 114 -9.62 3.19 5.45
C PHE A 114 -8.27 2.50 5.34
N ALA A 115 -8.21 1.18 5.59
CA ALA A 115 -7.01 0.39 5.38
C ALA A 115 -6.56 0.45 3.91
N ALA A 116 -7.52 0.38 2.97
CA ALA A 116 -7.23 0.49 1.54
C ALA A 116 -6.70 1.87 1.15
N ALA A 117 -7.27 2.94 1.70
CA ALA A 117 -6.76 4.28 1.47
C ALA A 117 -5.33 4.43 2.02
N ALA A 118 -5.06 3.85 3.19
CA ALA A 118 -3.73 3.88 3.80
C ALA A 118 -2.68 3.10 3.00
N SER A 119 -3.05 2.00 2.33
CA SER A 119 -2.11 1.19 1.53
C SER A 119 -2.22 1.42 0.03
N CYS A 120 -2.75 2.57 -0.42
CA CYS A 120 -3.06 2.82 -1.83
C CYS A 120 -1.84 2.77 -2.78
N PHE A 121 -0.65 3.01 -2.25
CA PHE A 121 0.62 2.91 -3.00
C PHE A 121 1.02 1.46 -3.31
N THR A 122 0.45 0.48 -2.60
CA THR A 122 0.55 -0.93 -2.97
C THR A 122 -0.68 -1.28 -3.78
N VAL A 123 -0.58 -1.79 -5.01
CA VAL A 123 -1.79 -1.96 -5.86
C VAL A 123 -2.67 -3.11 -5.36
N ILE A 124 -2.06 -4.22 -4.92
CA ILE A 124 -2.78 -5.47 -4.64
C ILE A 124 -3.56 -5.44 -3.30
N PRO A 125 -2.92 -5.09 -2.15
CA PRO A 125 -3.61 -5.08 -0.86
C PRO A 125 -4.89 -4.22 -0.77
N PRO A 126 -4.92 -2.95 -1.25
CA PRO A 126 -6.10 -2.11 -1.15
C PRO A 126 -7.23 -2.60 -2.06
N ILE A 127 -6.95 -3.22 -3.21
CA ILE A 127 -8.02 -3.84 -4.02
C ILE A 127 -8.73 -4.94 -3.22
N MET A 128 -7.97 -5.81 -2.56
CA MET A 128 -8.53 -6.88 -1.72
C MET A 128 -9.33 -6.31 -0.53
N GLN A 129 -8.84 -5.23 0.07
CA GLN A 129 -9.52 -4.54 1.18
C GLN A 129 -10.80 -3.82 0.73
N VAL A 130 -10.80 -3.15 -0.43
CA VAL A 130 -12.00 -2.52 -1.02
C VAL A 130 -13.07 -3.55 -1.36
N ILE A 131 -12.68 -4.70 -1.93
CA ILE A 131 -13.60 -5.80 -2.20
C ILE A 131 -14.21 -6.29 -0.88
N SER A 132 -13.39 -6.52 0.15
CA SER A 132 -13.84 -6.95 1.47
C SER A 132 -14.79 -5.93 2.11
N GLY A 133 -14.43 -4.65 2.10
CA GLY A 133 -15.23 -3.56 2.65
C GLY A 133 -16.55 -3.38 1.92
N SER A 134 -16.54 -3.39 0.58
CA SER A 134 -17.75 -3.22 -0.22
C SER A 134 -18.74 -4.38 -0.06
N LEU A 135 -18.24 -5.61 0.07
CA LEU A 135 -19.07 -6.79 0.34
C LEU A 135 -19.76 -6.71 1.70
N LEU A 136 -19.09 -6.17 2.71
CA LEU A 136 -19.66 -5.97 4.05
C LEU A 136 -20.70 -4.86 4.08
N LEU A 137 -20.42 -3.73 3.42
CA LEU A 137 -21.31 -2.57 3.39
C LEU A 137 -22.58 -2.82 2.54
N LYS A 138 -22.48 -3.54 1.42
CA LYS A 138 -23.64 -3.88 0.57
C LYS A 138 -24.50 -5.01 1.16
N GLY A 139 -23.90 -5.94 1.91
CA GLY A 139 -24.55 -7.15 2.38
C GLY A 139 -25.76 -6.95 3.30
N GLU A 140 -25.77 -5.88 4.08
CA GLU A 140 -26.83 -5.61 5.06
C GLU A 140 -27.97 -4.75 4.49
N ASN A 141 -27.73 -4.04 3.39
CA ASN A 141 -28.74 -3.21 2.74
C ASN A 141 -29.65 -4.01 1.79
N GLY A 142 -29.22 -5.19 1.32
CA GLY A 142 -30.05 -6.09 0.51
C GLY A 142 -31.19 -6.71 1.30
N GLY A 143 -30.92 -7.24 2.51
CA GLY A 143 -31.95 -7.90 3.34
C GLY A 143 -33.00 -6.96 3.91
N ARG A 144 -32.72 -5.65 4.03
CA ARG A 144 -33.68 -4.64 4.49
C ARG A 144 -34.63 -4.14 3.39
N ARG A 145 -34.29 -4.35 2.11
CA ARG A 145 -35.13 -3.92 0.98
C ARG A 145 -36.20 -4.94 0.64
N GLU A 146 -35.93 -6.24 0.82
CA GLU A 146 -36.93 -7.28 0.55
C GLU A 146 -38.04 -7.32 1.62
N LEU A 147 -37.70 -7.13 2.90
CA LEU A 147 -38.70 -7.06 3.98
C LEU A 147 -39.66 -5.85 3.87
N LYS A 148 -39.32 -4.82 3.09
CA LYS A 148 -40.22 -3.68 2.80
C LYS A 148 -41.06 -3.87 1.55
N ALA A 149 -40.66 -4.78 0.66
CA ALA A 149 -41.41 -5.10 -0.56
C ALA A 149 -42.51 -6.13 -0.30
N GLU A 150 -42.35 -6.98 0.71
CA GLU A 150 -43.32 -8.03 1.06
C GLU A 150 -44.41 -7.56 2.06
N SER A 151 -44.31 -6.33 2.56
CA SER A 151 -45.26 -5.74 3.51
C SER A 151 -46.19 -4.68 2.88
N ARG A 152 -46.38 -4.71 1.55
CA ARG A 152 -47.28 -3.81 0.81
C ARG A 152 -48.28 -4.58 -0.02
#